data_AF-L8P3R2-F1
#
_entry.id   AF-L8P3R2-F1
#
_cell.length_a   1.000
_cell.length_b   1.000
_cell.length_c   1.000
_cell.angle_alpha   90.00
_cell.angle_beta   90.00
_cell.angle_gamma   90.00
#
_symmetry.space_group_name_H-M   'P 1'
#
loop_
_entity.id
_entity.type
_entity.pdbx_description
1 polymer ?
#
loop_
_entity_poly.entity_id
_entity_poly.type
_entity_poly.pdbx_seq_one_letter_code
_entity_poly.pdbx_strand_id
1 'polypeptide(L)'
;MVTVLLTGATGFLGSRIAHALLTTRSEQVVVLGRGDPSRLRDRMTEALRVVGEGTLDGSLHRGLRCVSGDVTKPWLGLSPALYARLAGEVGAVWHCASDIALTGARERLCRVNVQGTAEVLAFAAVTPPACRLVHVSSIAVAGARPSGRVVESDLSDAHGFETHYDATKFEAECLVRQWAQSHGRPVVVLRPGIVAADRTLPEGAAGHPLSVLGRMLESIAHGGTGGIPAQRPEARRLGLRLRASAGASLNIIDDRYATEAMVRIGYDRRYEGAAAHTFHVVHPQPTPIGELLAVIEQQYPGLRIECADEEVPDRTDAEQYVAASLNGFLRYCRHQRAYDRSNTTAATPGLADPAPVDARFLRSALGFTRRGADHEIRTP
;
A
#
# COMPACT_ATOMS: atom_id res chain seq x y z
N MET A 1 22.71 11.05 -13.76
CA MET A 1 22.00 11.30 -12.49
C MET A 1 20.81 12.18 -12.80
N VAL A 2 19.61 11.69 -12.52
CA VAL A 2 18.30 12.32 -12.72
C VAL A 2 17.78 12.75 -11.35
N THR A 3 17.15 13.92 -11.29
CA THR A 3 16.42 14.37 -10.11
C THR A 3 15.00 13.83 -10.15
N VAL A 4 14.64 13.03 -9.15
CA VAL A 4 13.32 12.42 -8.99
C VAL A 4 12.54 13.14 -7.88
N LEU A 5 11.43 13.79 -8.23
CA LEU A 5 10.47 14.26 -7.23
C LEU A 5 9.61 13.08 -6.77
N LEU A 6 9.62 12.79 -5.47
CA LEU A 6 8.84 11.71 -4.88
C LEU A 6 7.88 12.27 -3.82
N THR A 7 6.58 12.04 -4.04
CA THR A 7 5.55 12.28 -3.04
C THR A 7 5.25 10.99 -2.28
N GLY A 8 4.90 11.08 -1.00
CA GLY A 8 4.59 9.89 -0.18
C GLY A 8 5.82 9.09 0.24
N ALA A 9 7.02 9.66 0.15
CA ALA A 9 8.28 8.98 0.48
C ALA A 9 8.39 8.56 1.96
N THR A 10 7.63 9.19 2.86
CA THR A 10 7.59 8.79 4.28
C THR A 10 6.65 7.60 4.54
N GLY A 11 5.90 7.16 3.53
CA GLY A 11 5.02 5.99 3.62
C GLY A 11 5.78 4.69 3.36
N PHE A 12 5.12 3.55 3.60
CA PHE A 12 5.74 2.23 3.52
C PHE A 12 6.34 1.90 2.14
N LEU A 13 5.57 2.08 1.07
CA LEU A 13 6.05 1.81 -0.30
C LEU A 13 6.97 2.93 -0.81
N GLY A 14 6.62 4.19 -0.52
CA GLY A 14 7.40 5.35 -0.96
C GLY A 14 8.82 5.36 -0.40
N SER A 15 9.03 4.95 0.84
CA SER A 15 10.38 4.89 1.44
C SER A 15 11.26 3.83 0.78
N ARG A 16 10.67 2.72 0.33
CA ARG A 16 11.37 1.65 -0.39
C ARG A 16 11.76 2.06 -1.80
N ILE A 17 10.85 2.74 -2.50
CA ILE A 17 11.16 3.35 -3.81
C ILE A 17 12.28 4.38 -3.64
N ALA A 18 12.19 5.27 -2.64
CA ALA A 18 13.24 6.23 -2.35
C ALA A 18 14.59 5.54 -2.09
N HIS A 19 14.60 4.51 -1.25
CA HIS A 19 15.79 3.73 -0.94
C HIS A 19 16.39 3.09 -2.20
N ALA A 20 15.59 2.44 -3.04
CA ALA A 20 16.06 1.80 -4.27
C ALA A 20 16.61 2.81 -5.30
N LEU A 21 15.99 3.99 -5.41
CA LEU A 21 16.47 5.07 -6.28
C LEU A 21 17.80 5.65 -5.78
N LEU A 22 17.95 5.84 -4.46
CA LEU A 22 19.18 6.37 -3.85
C LEU A 22 20.33 5.37 -3.87
N THR A 23 20.05 4.09 -3.64
CA THR A 23 21.08 3.03 -3.55
C THR A 23 21.38 2.44 -4.92
N THR A 24 20.50 1.57 -5.41
CA THR A 24 20.74 0.75 -6.59
C THR A 24 20.84 1.55 -7.87
N ARG A 25 20.16 2.70 -7.96
CA ARG A 25 20.17 3.58 -9.15
C ARG A 25 21.01 4.86 -8.95
N SER A 26 21.47 5.12 -7.72
CA SER A 26 22.35 6.27 -7.39
C SER A 26 21.81 7.63 -7.87
N GLU A 27 20.50 7.85 -7.73
CA GLU A 27 19.81 9.05 -8.20
C GLU A 27 19.64 10.11 -7.11
N GLN A 28 19.28 11.33 -7.53
CA GLN A 28 18.88 12.39 -6.61
C GLN A 28 17.38 12.28 -6.34
N VAL A 29 16.99 12.12 -5.08
CA VAL A 29 15.59 12.05 -4.66
C VAL A 29 15.21 13.31 -3.90
N VAL A 30 14.25 14.03 -4.47
CA VAL A 30 13.59 15.17 -3.83
C VAL A 30 12.30 14.68 -3.21
N VAL A 31 12.26 14.61 -1.88
CA VAL A 31 11.06 14.24 -1.14
C VAL A 31 10.22 15.49 -0.91
N LEU A 32 8.99 15.47 -1.42
CA LEU A 32 7.96 16.43 -1.04
C LEU A 32 7.17 15.88 0.15
N GLY A 33 7.21 16.58 1.28
CA GLY A 33 6.52 16.13 2.48
C GLY A 33 6.10 17.26 3.40
N ARG A 34 5.12 16.98 4.26
CA ARG A 34 4.53 17.98 5.16
C ARG A 34 5.45 18.31 6.34
N GLY A 35 5.35 19.55 6.81
CA GLY A 35 6.06 20.04 8.00
C GLY A 35 7.44 20.59 7.69
N ASP A 36 8.19 20.91 8.75
CA ASP A 36 9.54 21.48 8.63
C ASP A 36 10.52 20.54 7.88
N PRO A 37 11.36 21.06 6.96
CA PRO A 37 12.29 20.25 6.18
C PRO A 37 13.29 19.43 7.01
N SER A 38 13.75 19.93 8.17
CA SER A 38 14.68 19.19 9.03
C SER A 38 13.99 17.97 9.64
N ARG A 39 12.79 18.14 10.18
CA ARG A 39 11.97 17.04 10.71
C ARG A 39 11.55 16.06 9.63
N LEU A 40 11.29 16.52 8.40
CA LEU A 40 11.03 15.64 7.27
C LEU A 40 12.26 14.80 6.93
N ARG A 41 13.46 15.39 6.96
CA ARG A 41 14.73 14.68 6.77
C ARG A 41 14.96 13.64 7.86
N ASP A 42 14.64 13.93 9.12
CA ASP A 42 14.75 12.95 10.22
C ASP A 42 13.83 11.75 9.98
N ARG A 43 12.55 12.00 9.65
CA ARG A 43 11.60 10.93 9.31
C ARG A 43 12.05 10.12 8.10
N MET A 44 12.61 10.76 7.08
CA MET A 44 13.13 10.06 5.91
C MET A 44 14.36 9.23 6.25
N THR A 45 15.27 9.74 7.08
CA THR A 45 16.46 9.01 7.53
C THR A 45 16.05 7.75 8.28
N GLU A 46 15.10 7.87 9.19
CA GLU A 46 14.56 6.72 9.93
C GLU A 46 13.84 5.73 8.99
N ALA A 47 13.02 6.22 8.05
CA ALA A 47 12.37 5.35 7.08
C ALA A 47 13.38 4.58 6.22
N LEU A 48 14.44 5.24 5.76
CA LEU A 48 15.52 4.60 4.99
C LEU A 48 16.28 3.58 5.83
N ARG A 49 16.51 3.85 7.13
CA ARG A 49 17.14 2.91 8.07
C ARG A 49 16.31 1.64 8.24
N VAL A 50 14.99 1.78 8.35
CA VAL A 50 14.06 0.63 8.45
C VAL A 50 14.05 -0.20 7.17
N VAL A 51 14.16 0.44 6.00
CA VAL A 51 14.24 -0.26 4.71
C VAL A 51 15.58 -0.96 4.54
N GLY A 52 16.68 -0.31 4.91
CA GLY A 52 18.04 -0.87 4.93
C GLY A 52 18.33 -1.79 6.12
N GLU A 53 17.31 -2.17 6.89
CA GLU A 53 17.41 -3.11 8.02
C GLU A 53 18.49 -2.72 9.04
N GLY A 54 18.59 -1.43 9.33
CA GLY A 54 19.56 -0.86 10.27
C GLY A 54 20.81 -0.29 9.62
N THR A 55 21.07 -0.60 8.35
CA THR A 55 22.19 0.00 7.61
C THR A 55 21.79 1.31 6.93
N LEU A 56 22.63 2.33 7.09
CA LEU A 56 22.53 3.60 6.39
C LEU A 56 23.91 3.92 5.80
N ASP A 57 23.99 3.93 4.46
CA ASP A 57 25.16 4.47 3.78
C ASP A 57 25.12 6.00 3.84
N GLY A 58 26.20 6.63 4.31
CA GLY A 58 26.34 8.09 4.33
C GLY A 58 26.17 8.74 2.95
N SER A 59 26.37 7.99 1.86
CA SER A 59 26.10 8.44 0.50
C SER A 59 24.62 8.73 0.23
N LEU A 60 23.69 8.05 0.91
CA LEU A 60 22.24 8.27 0.80
C LEU A 60 21.85 9.70 1.12
N HIS A 61 22.50 10.31 2.12
CA HIS A 61 22.23 11.67 2.52
C HIS A 61 22.60 12.69 1.46
N ARG A 62 23.58 12.40 0.60
CA ARG A 62 23.98 13.28 -0.51
C ARG A 62 22.95 13.27 -1.64
N GLY A 63 22.26 12.15 -1.85
CA GLY A 63 21.20 12.03 -2.84
C GLY A 63 19.83 12.54 -2.38
N LEU A 64 19.65 12.79 -1.09
CA LEU A 64 18.34 13.11 -0.50
C LEU A 64 18.15 14.61 -0.24
N ARG A 65 17.19 15.22 -0.93
CA ARG A 65 16.73 16.58 -0.66
C ARG A 65 15.28 16.56 -0.14
N CYS A 66 15.01 17.20 0.99
CA CYS A 66 13.68 17.27 1.57
C CYS A 66 13.09 18.67 1.36
N VAL A 67 11.87 18.74 0.81
CA VAL A 67 11.15 19.98 0.53
C VAL A 67 9.81 19.95 1.28
N SER A 68 9.53 21.04 2.01
CA SER A 68 8.23 21.21 2.67
C SER A 68 7.16 21.46 1.62
N GLY A 69 6.14 20.61 1.60
CA GLY A 69 5.02 20.73 0.68
C GLY A 69 3.86 19.82 1.08
N ASP A 70 2.72 20.02 0.44
CA ASP A 70 1.50 19.28 0.67
C ASP A 70 0.74 19.13 -0.65
N VAL A 71 0.53 17.89 -1.09
CA VAL A 71 -0.20 17.60 -2.34
C VAL A 71 -1.63 18.14 -2.29
N THR A 72 -2.20 18.35 -1.11
CA THR A 72 -3.58 18.86 -0.96
C THR A 72 -3.71 20.38 -1.13
N LYS A 73 -2.60 21.08 -1.39
CA LYS A 73 -2.56 22.54 -1.53
C LYS A 73 -2.23 22.94 -2.97
N PRO A 74 -2.72 24.11 -3.42
CA PRO A 74 -2.30 24.70 -4.69
C PRO A 74 -0.79 24.74 -4.82
N TRP A 75 -0.28 24.41 -6.00
CA TRP A 75 1.15 24.37 -6.30
C TRP A 75 1.93 23.46 -5.34
N LEU A 76 1.31 22.38 -4.88
CA LEU A 76 1.88 21.45 -3.90
C LEU A 76 2.27 22.12 -2.57
N GLY A 77 1.69 23.28 -2.25
CA GLY A 77 2.04 24.08 -1.09
C GLY A 77 3.41 24.77 -1.17
N LEU A 78 4.00 24.84 -2.35
CA LEU A 78 5.30 25.47 -2.61
C LEU A 78 5.13 26.97 -2.91
N SER A 79 6.20 27.74 -2.70
CA SER A 79 6.25 29.10 -3.25
C SER A 79 6.36 29.05 -4.79
N PRO A 80 5.83 30.05 -5.52
CA PRO A 80 5.91 30.05 -6.99
C PRO A 80 7.35 29.90 -7.52
N ALA A 81 8.33 30.55 -6.88
CA ALA A 81 9.73 30.45 -7.26
C ALA A 81 10.30 29.04 -7.06
N LEU A 82 9.98 28.38 -5.94
CA LEU A 82 10.44 27.02 -5.68
C LEU A 82 9.73 26.01 -6.58
N TYR A 83 8.43 26.19 -6.84
CA TYR A 83 7.65 25.38 -7.76
C TYR A 83 8.24 25.43 -9.18
N ALA A 84 8.49 26.62 -9.72
CA ALA A 84 9.07 26.79 -11.04
C ALA A 84 10.49 26.21 -11.14
N ARG A 85 11.33 26.44 -10.11
CA ARG A 85 12.67 25.86 -10.04
C ARG A 85 12.64 24.33 -10.02
N LEU A 86 11.79 23.74 -9.17
CA LEU A 86 11.63 22.30 -9.08
C LEU A 86 11.13 21.71 -10.39
N ALA A 87 10.14 22.35 -11.02
CA ALA A 87 9.61 21.89 -12.30
C ALA A 87 10.68 21.85 -13.40
N GLY A 88 11.60 22.82 -13.41
CA GLY A 88 12.70 22.88 -14.38
C GLY A 88 13.84 21.89 -14.16
N GLU A 89 14.02 21.37 -12.93
CA GLU A 89 15.17 20.49 -12.60
C GLU A 89 14.82 19.00 -12.54
N VAL A 90 13.55 18.65 -12.37
CA VAL A 90 13.11 17.24 -12.20
C VAL A 90 13.04 16.52 -13.54
N GLY A 91 13.66 15.35 -13.62
CA GLY A 91 13.56 14.45 -14.78
C GLY A 91 12.59 13.28 -14.58
N ALA A 92 12.09 13.08 -13.35
CA ALA A 92 10.99 12.17 -13.07
C ALA A 92 10.14 12.64 -11.88
N VAL A 93 8.85 12.36 -11.93
CA VAL A 93 7.88 12.56 -10.86
C VAL A 93 7.26 11.22 -10.50
N TRP A 94 7.43 10.81 -9.25
CA TRP A 94 6.82 9.62 -8.66
C TRP A 94 5.73 10.03 -7.66
N HIS A 95 4.49 9.72 -8.01
CA HIS A 95 3.35 10.00 -7.17
C HIS A 95 2.94 8.77 -6.37
N CYS A 96 3.44 8.66 -5.12
CA CYS A 96 3.07 7.58 -4.19
C CYS A 96 2.21 8.06 -3.01
N ALA A 97 2.00 9.37 -2.85
CA ALA A 97 1.18 9.91 -1.77
C ALA A 97 -0.28 9.48 -1.93
N SER A 98 -0.82 8.80 -0.92
CA SER A 98 -2.21 8.38 -0.86
C SER A 98 -2.65 8.19 0.59
N ASP A 99 -3.91 8.51 0.86
CA ASP A 99 -4.60 8.11 2.07
C ASP A 99 -5.29 6.77 1.83
N ILE A 100 -4.89 5.75 2.59
CA ILE A 100 -5.29 4.35 2.38
C ILE A 100 -6.32 3.86 3.40
N ALA A 101 -6.94 4.77 4.16
CA ALA A 101 -7.90 4.41 5.18
C ALA A 101 -9.19 3.84 4.58
N LEU A 102 -9.39 2.52 4.72
CA LEU A 102 -10.56 1.81 4.18
C LEU A 102 -11.90 2.24 4.79
N THR A 103 -11.87 2.81 5.99
CA THR A 103 -13.03 3.37 6.71
C THR A 103 -12.97 4.90 6.79
N GLY A 104 -12.12 5.55 5.98
CA GLY A 104 -11.98 6.99 5.96
C GLY A 104 -13.17 7.71 5.33
N ALA A 105 -13.50 8.91 5.82
CA ALA A 105 -14.48 9.78 5.20
C ALA A 105 -14.09 10.12 3.75
N ARG A 106 -15.07 10.11 2.85
CA ARG A 106 -14.85 10.33 1.41
C ARG A 106 -14.14 11.65 1.14
N GLU A 107 -14.55 12.73 1.79
CA GLU A 107 -13.99 14.08 1.57
C GLU A 107 -12.50 14.14 1.91
N ARG A 108 -12.08 13.46 2.99
CA ARG A 108 -10.68 13.36 3.40
C ARG A 108 -9.87 12.57 2.37
N LEU A 109 -10.40 11.43 1.94
CA LEU A 109 -9.75 10.57 0.93
C LEU A 109 -9.65 11.29 -0.41
N CYS A 110 -10.72 11.92 -0.90
CA CYS A 110 -10.76 12.69 -2.14
C CYS A 110 -9.72 13.82 -2.13
N ARG A 111 -9.56 14.52 -1.00
CA ARG A 111 -8.59 15.60 -0.88
C ARG A 111 -7.16 15.15 -1.13
N VAL A 112 -6.77 14.00 -0.60
CA VAL A 112 -5.41 13.47 -0.77
C VAL A 112 -5.27 12.74 -2.10
N ASN A 113 -6.19 11.80 -2.38
CA ASN A 113 -6.04 10.86 -3.48
C ASN A 113 -6.44 11.47 -4.82
N VAL A 114 -7.48 12.32 -4.88
CA VAL A 114 -7.98 12.87 -6.15
C VAL A 114 -7.42 14.27 -6.39
N GLN A 115 -7.70 15.21 -5.48
CA GLN A 115 -7.21 16.59 -5.59
C GLN A 115 -5.68 16.62 -5.52
N GLY A 116 -5.07 15.83 -4.63
CA GLY A 116 -3.61 15.72 -4.56
C GLY A 116 -2.97 15.14 -5.83
N THR A 117 -3.63 14.17 -6.49
CA THR A 117 -3.18 13.72 -7.82
C THR A 117 -3.31 14.84 -8.84
N ALA A 118 -4.41 15.61 -8.85
CA ALA A 118 -4.58 16.74 -9.78
C ALA A 118 -3.48 17.81 -9.62
N GLU A 119 -3.08 18.15 -8.40
CA GLU A 119 -1.97 19.10 -8.16
C GLU A 119 -0.62 18.56 -8.64
N VAL A 120 -0.38 17.26 -8.48
CA VAL A 120 0.85 16.61 -9.00
C VAL A 120 0.83 16.57 -10.54
N LEU A 121 -0.33 16.35 -11.15
CA LEU A 121 -0.49 16.41 -12.61
C LEU A 121 -0.29 17.84 -13.14
N ALA A 122 -0.78 18.86 -12.43
CA ALA A 122 -0.53 20.25 -12.76
C ALA A 122 0.97 20.60 -12.68
N PHE A 123 1.67 20.11 -11.65
CA PHE A 123 3.13 20.21 -11.57
C PHE A 123 3.83 19.48 -12.72
N ALA A 124 3.42 18.25 -13.02
CA ALA A 124 3.98 17.48 -14.12
C ALA A 124 3.79 18.20 -15.47
N ALA A 125 2.68 18.89 -15.69
CA ALA A 125 2.39 19.60 -16.94
C ALA A 125 3.43 20.69 -17.28
N VAL A 126 4.04 21.31 -16.27
CA VAL A 126 5.05 22.37 -16.45
C VAL A 126 6.50 21.88 -16.36
N THR A 127 6.71 20.58 -16.21
CA THR A 127 8.05 19.96 -16.30
C THR A 127 8.48 19.79 -17.76
N PRO A 128 9.79 19.61 -18.06
CA PRO A 128 10.25 19.31 -19.40
C PRO A 128 9.48 18.13 -20.03
N PRO A 129 9.20 18.12 -21.35
CA PRO A 129 8.45 17.04 -22.00
C PRO A 129 9.03 15.64 -21.76
N ALA A 130 10.37 15.55 -21.62
CA ALA A 130 11.09 14.31 -21.33
C ALA A 130 10.99 13.85 -19.86
N CYS A 131 10.42 14.66 -18.97
CA CYS A 131 10.22 14.30 -17.56
C CYS A 131 9.19 13.17 -17.46
N ARG A 132 9.61 12.07 -16.82
CA ARG A 132 8.81 10.86 -16.64
C ARG A 132 7.76 11.08 -15.55
N LEU A 133 6.54 10.59 -15.77
CA LEU A 133 5.51 10.55 -14.74
C LEU A 133 5.18 9.10 -14.38
N VAL A 134 5.25 8.79 -13.09
CA VAL A 134 4.89 7.49 -12.52
C VAL A 134 3.83 7.72 -11.44
N HIS A 135 2.65 7.13 -11.63
CA HIS A 135 1.56 7.15 -10.67
C HIS A 135 1.40 5.78 -10.01
N VAL A 136 1.45 5.74 -8.68
CA VAL A 136 1.13 4.54 -7.92
C VAL A 136 -0.38 4.53 -7.62
N SER A 137 -1.09 3.74 -8.41
CA SER A 137 -2.50 3.38 -8.24
C SER A 137 -2.63 2.21 -7.26
N SER A 138 -3.61 1.32 -7.44
CA SER A 138 -3.84 0.11 -6.64
C SER A 138 -4.73 -0.86 -7.42
N ILE A 139 -4.63 -2.17 -7.18
CA ILE A 139 -5.64 -3.11 -7.68
C ILE A 139 -7.06 -2.84 -7.12
N ALA A 140 -7.16 -2.01 -6.07
CA ALA A 140 -8.43 -1.54 -5.53
C ALA A 140 -9.30 -0.79 -6.55
N VAL A 141 -8.74 -0.29 -7.66
CA VAL A 141 -9.53 0.32 -8.75
C VAL A 141 -10.49 -0.66 -9.42
N ALA A 142 -10.32 -1.97 -9.22
CA ALA A 142 -11.30 -2.98 -9.63
C ALA A 142 -12.60 -2.97 -8.79
N GLY A 143 -12.66 -2.15 -7.74
CA GLY A 143 -13.85 -1.89 -6.95
C GLY A 143 -14.48 -3.15 -6.36
N ALA A 144 -15.81 -3.24 -6.47
CA ALA A 144 -16.61 -4.35 -5.95
C ALA A 144 -16.75 -5.53 -6.93
N ARG A 145 -15.88 -5.64 -7.96
CA ARG A 145 -15.87 -6.81 -8.86
C ARG A 145 -15.67 -8.10 -8.03
N PRO A 146 -16.66 -9.03 -8.01
CA PRO A 146 -16.61 -10.15 -7.07
C PRO A 146 -15.58 -11.20 -7.49
N SER A 147 -15.46 -11.49 -8.78
CA SER A 147 -14.63 -12.57 -9.28
C SER A 147 -14.15 -12.35 -10.72
N GLY A 148 -13.30 -13.25 -11.20
CA GLY A 148 -12.83 -13.29 -12.57
C GLY A 148 -11.44 -12.68 -12.77
N ARG A 149 -11.01 -12.65 -14.03
CA ARG A 149 -9.71 -12.09 -14.42
C ARG A 149 -9.84 -10.59 -14.67
N VAL A 150 -9.04 -9.79 -13.97
CA VAL A 150 -8.87 -8.35 -14.19
C VAL A 150 -7.65 -8.13 -15.06
N VAL A 151 -7.83 -7.60 -16.27
CA VAL A 151 -6.72 -7.32 -17.18
C VAL A 151 -6.14 -5.92 -16.95
N GLU A 152 -4.88 -5.68 -17.33
CA GLU A 152 -4.19 -4.41 -17.04
C GLU A 152 -4.83 -3.19 -17.74
N SER A 153 -5.58 -3.42 -18.82
CA SER A 153 -6.38 -2.38 -19.48
C SER A 153 -7.72 -2.10 -18.80
N ASP A 154 -8.17 -2.93 -17.85
CA ASP A 154 -9.45 -2.74 -17.17
C ASP A 154 -9.41 -1.48 -16.30
N LEU A 155 -10.31 -0.55 -16.54
CA LEU A 155 -10.67 0.52 -15.62
C LEU A 155 -12.17 0.80 -15.80
N SER A 156 -12.99 0.27 -14.89
CA SER A 156 -14.44 0.42 -14.94
C SER A 156 -15.03 0.48 -13.53
N ASP A 157 -16.07 1.29 -13.37
CA ASP A 157 -16.89 1.42 -12.17
C ASP A 157 -18.19 0.59 -12.25
N ALA A 158 -18.34 -0.28 -13.27
CA ALA A 158 -19.57 -1.03 -13.52
C ALA A 158 -20.02 -1.93 -12.34
N HIS A 159 -19.09 -2.30 -11.45
CA HIS A 159 -19.38 -3.07 -10.25
C HIS A 159 -19.55 -2.22 -8.99
N GLY A 160 -19.38 -0.90 -9.08
CA GLY A 160 -19.27 -0.02 -7.92
C GLY A 160 -17.97 -0.24 -7.14
N PHE A 161 -17.96 0.20 -5.88
CA PHE A 161 -16.77 0.22 -5.01
C PHE A 161 -17.07 -0.36 -3.64
N GLU A 162 -16.13 -1.10 -3.05
CA GLU A 162 -16.27 -1.61 -1.68
C GLU A 162 -16.08 -0.49 -0.66
N THR A 163 -15.16 0.43 -0.95
CA THR A 163 -14.81 1.53 -0.05
C THR A 163 -14.67 2.86 -0.78
N HIS A 164 -14.71 3.95 -0.02
CA HIS A 164 -14.38 5.27 -0.58
C HIS A 164 -12.91 5.33 -1.07
N TYR A 165 -12.01 4.53 -0.49
CA TYR A 165 -10.63 4.45 -0.95
C TYR A 165 -10.58 3.99 -2.42
N ASP A 166 -11.30 2.92 -2.77
CA ASP A 166 -11.35 2.37 -4.13
C ASP A 166 -11.84 3.41 -5.13
N ALA A 167 -12.95 4.07 -4.80
CA ALA A 167 -13.53 5.12 -5.63
C ALA A 167 -12.53 6.25 -5.87
N THR A 168 -11.81 6.69 -4.83
CA THR A 168 -10.82 7.76 -4.98
C THR A 168 -9.57 7.34 -5.76
N LYS A 169 -9.14 6.08 -5.68
CA LYS A 169 -8.04 5.56 -6.50
C LYS A 169 -8.46 5.43 -7.96
N PHE A 170 -9.70 5.01 -8.21
CA PHE A 170 -10.30 4.99 -9.55
C PHE A 170 -10.37 6.39 -10.15
N GLU A 171 -10.95 7.35 -9.43
CA GLU A 171 -11.07 8.76 -9.86
C GLU A 171 -9.70 9.38 -10.14
N ALA A 172 -8.70 9.14 -9.29
CA ALA A 172 -7.33 9.60 -9.50
C ALA A 172 -6.71 9.01 -10.77
N GLU A 173 -6.91 7.71 -11.03
CA GLU A 173 -6.38 7.08 -12.24
C GLU A 173 -7.06 7.57 -13.51
N CYS A 174 -8.36 7.89 -13.47
CA CYS A 174 -9.06 8.55 -14.58
C CYS A 174 -8.41 9.90 -14.92
N LEU A 175 -8.10 10.73 -13.91
CA LEU A 175 -7.41 12.00 -14.11
C LEU A 175 -6.03 11.80 -14.75
N VAL A 176 -5.28 10.79 -14.29
CA VAL A 176 -3.96 10.46 -14.84
C VAL A 176 -4.05 10.06 -16.32
N ARG A 177 -5.03 9.23 -16.68
CA ARG A 177 -5.27 8.81 -18.07
C ARG A 177 -5.66 9.97 -18.96
N GLN A 178 -6.57 10.83 -18.48
CA GLN A 178 -6.97 12.03 -19.20
C GLN A 178 -5.79 12.99 -19.40
N TRP A 179 -4.96 13.18 -18.38
CA TRP A 179 -3.77 14.02 -18.46
C TRP A 179 -2.77 13.51 -19.50
N ALA A 180 -2.55 12.20 -19.56
CA ALA A 180 -1.64 11.58 -20.53
C ALA A 180 -2.08 11.88 -21.98
N GLN A 181 -3.38 11.77 -22.25
CA GLN A 181 -3.98 12.07 -23.55
C GLN A 181 -3.91 13.56 -23.86
N SER A 182 -4.34 14.42 -22.93
CA SER A 182 -4.45 15.87 -23.18
C SER A 182 -3.09 16.56 -23.34
N HIS A 183 -2.04 16.04 -22.70
CA HIS A 183 -0.68 16.59 -22.80
C HIS A 183 0.19 15.85 -23.82
N GLY A 184 -0.31 14.79 -24.45
CA GLY A 184 0.46 14.00 -25.41
C GLY A 184 1.68 13.30 -24.78
N ARG A 185 1.63 12.97 -23.48
CA ARG A 185 2.77 12.47 -22.71
C ARG A 185 2.46 11.12 -22.07
N PRO A 186 3.43 10.19 -22.06
CA PRO A 186 3.25 8.88 -21.45
C PRO A 186 3.21 8.99 -19.92
N VAL A 187 2.38 8.16 -19.29
CA VAL A 187 2.38 7.98 -17.84
C VAL A 187 2.46 6.50 -17.50
N VAL A 188 3.32 6.14 -16.55
CA VAL A 188 3.34 4.79 -16.00
C VAL A 188 2.35 4.73 -14.84
N VAL A 189 1.41 3.78 -14.89
CA VAL A 189 0.44 3.50 -13.84
C VAL A 189 0.75 2.15 -13.22
N LEU A 190 1.17 2.16 -11.96
CA LEU A 190 1.51 0.97 -11.18
C LEU A 190 0.35 0.62 -10.25
N ARG A 191 -0.24 -0.57 -10.40
CA ARG A 191 -1.33 -1.07 -9.56
C ARG A 191 -0.82 -2.23 -8.70
N PRO A 192 -0.26 -1.96 -7.51
CA PRO A 192 0.13 -3.00 -6.57
C PRO A 192 -1.07 -3.74 -5.99
N GLY A 193 -0.82 -5.01 -5.61
CA GLY A 193 -1.60 -5.71 -4.60
C GLY A 193 -1.43 -5.16 -3.18
N ILE A 194 -1.78 -5.96 -2.18
CA ILE A 194 -1.48 -5.70 -0.77
C ILE A 194 0.02 -5.92 -0.57
N VAL A 195 0.79 -4.84 -0.67
CA VAL A 195 2.23 -4.89 -0.40
C VAL A 195 2.47 -5.06 1.09
N ALA A 196 3.24 -6.07 1.48
CA ALA A 196 3.57 -6.37 2.88
C ALA A 196 5.04 -6.77 3.01
N ALA A 197 5.62 -6.49 4.19
CA ALA A 197 6.99 -6.92 4.48
C ALA A 197 6.97 -8.31 5.12
N ASP A 198 7.87 -9.19 4.70
CA ASP A 198 8.13 -10.48 5.36
C ASP A 198 8.96 -10.32 6.65
N ARG A 199 8.56 -9.36 7.49
CA ARG A 199 9.14 -9.08 8.81
C ARG A 199 8.22 -8.19 9.62
N THR A 200 8.32 -8.31 10.93
CA THR A 200 7.73 -7.32 11.83
C THR A 200 8.43 -5.98 11.64
N LEU A 201 7.64 -4.93 11.47
CA LEU A 201 8.18 -3.58 11.40
C LEU A 201 8.48 -3.03 12.80
N PRO A 202 9.56 -2.26 12.98
CA PRO A 202 9.82 -1.55 14.23
C PRO A 202 8.67 -0.63 14.62
N GLU A 203 8.53 -0.39 15.93
CA GLU A 203 7.56 0.58 16.44
C GLU A 203 7.80 1.97 15.83
N GLY A 204 6.71 2.67 15.47
CA GLY A 204 6.77 3.99 14.83
C GLY A 204 7.13 3.99 13.34
N ALA A 205 7.56 2.85 12.77
CA ALA A 205 7.77 2.74 11.33
C ALA A 205 6.45 2.86 10.54
N ALA A 206 6.55 3.33 9.30
CA ALA A 206 5.39 3.40 8.40
C ALA A 206 4.82 1.99 8.16
N GLY A 207 3.59 1.75 8.60
CA GLY A 207 2.92 0.44 8.46
C GLY A 207 2.43 0.14 7.05
N HIS A 208 2.11 -1.12 6.81
CA HIS A 208 1.45 -1.64 5.61
C HIS A 208 0.10 -2.28 5.99
N PRO A 209 -0.78 -2.63 5.04
CA PRO A 209 -2.13 -3.07 5.38
C PRO A 209 -2.19 -4.26 6.35
N LEU A 210 -1.31 -5.27 6.20
CA LEU A 210 -1.26 -6.39 7.14
C LEU A 210 -0.75 -5.99 8.54
N SER A 211 0.23 -5.11 8.68
CA SER A 211 0.66 -4.68 10.02
C SER A 211 -0.38 -3.78 10.70
N VAL A 212 -1.19 -3.05 9.93
CA VAL A 212 -2.38 -2.34 10.44
C VAL A 212 -3.44 -3.34 10.92
N LEU A 213 -3.73 -4.38 10.12
CA LEU A 213 -4.66 -5.44 10.51
C LEU A 213 -4.20 -6.15 11.80
N GLY A 214 -2.91 -6.47 11.91
CA GLY A 214 -2.32 -7.07 13.11
C GLY A 214 -2.55 -6.23 14.37
N ARG A 215 -2.28 -4.91 14.30
CA ARG A 215 -2.56 -3.98 15.41
C ARG A 215 -4.06 -3.87 15.74
N MET A 216 -4.93 -3.91 14.73
CA MET A 216 -6.38 -3.93 14.96
C MET A 216 -6.80 -5.20 15.69
N LEU A 217 -6.29 -6.36 15.29
CA LEU A 217 -6.57 -7.64 15.96
C LEU A 217 -6.05 -7.66 17.40
N GLU A 218 -4.85 -7.12 17.63
CA GLU A 218 -4.30 -6.96 18.97
C GLU A 218 -5.16 -6.02 19.84
N SER A 219 -5.59 -4.88 19.29
CA SER A 219 -6.49 -3.97 19.99
C SER A 219 -7.85 -4.60 20.28
N ILE A 220 -8.40 -5.38 19.36
CA ILE A 220 -9.67 -6.11 19.54
C ILE A 220 -9.51 -7.14 20.67
N ALA A 221 -8.42 -7.91 20.66
CA ALA A 221 -8.17 -8.94 21.65
C ALA A 221 -8.04 -8.39 23.08
N HIS A 222 -7.54 -7.16 23.25
CA HIS A 222 -7.35 -6.51 24.56
C HIS A 222 -8.42 -5.45 24.89
N GLY A 223 -9.31 -5.11 23.95
CA GLY A 223 -10.21 -3.96 24.01
C GLY A 223 -11.38 -4.05 24.99
N GLY A 224 -11.60 -5.22 25.61
CA GLY A 224 -12.52 -5.35 26.74
C GLY A 224 -13.98 -5.04 26.42
N THR A 225 -14.51 -5.49 25.28
CA THR A 225 -15.97 -5.49 25.03
C THR A 225 -16.60 -6.83 25.45
N GLY A 226 -17.90 -6.81 25.73
CA GLY A 226 -18.66 -8.01 26.08
C GLY A 226 -18.51 -9.10 25.00
N GLY A 227 -18.03 -10.28 25.41
CA GLY A 227 -17.89 -11.44 24.53
C GLY A 227 -16.48 -11.73 24.01
N ILE A 228 -15.50 -10.82 24.14
CA ILE A 228 -14.09 -11.12 23.84
C ILE A 228 -13.38 -11.69 25.10
N PRO A 229 -12.57 -12.77 24.99
CA PRO A 229 -12.07 -13.54 26.14
C PRO A 229 -11.27 -12.77 27.18
N ALA A 230 -10.69 -11.60 26.85
CA ALA A 230 -10.05 -10.73 27.85
C ALA A 230 -10.99 -10.35 29.01
N GLN A 231 -12.32 -10.46 28.84
CA GLN A 231 -13.32 -10.30 29.90
C GLN A 231 -13.93 -11.59 30.44
N ARG A 232 -13.59 -12.76 29.87
CA ARG A 232 -14.09 -14.07 30.32
C ARG A 232 -12.96 -15.10 30.40
N PRO A 233 -12.14 -15.08 31.46
CA PRO A 233 -11.10 -16.10 31.68
C PRO A 233 -11.64 -17.53 31.68
N GLU A 234 -12.94 -17.69 31.98
CA GLU A 234 -13.63 -18.98 32.00
C GLU A 234 -14.13 -19.44 30.62
N ALA A 235 -14.30 -18.52 29.65
CA ALA A 235 -14.72 -18.85 28.30
C ALA A 235 -13.51 -19.38 27.51
N ARG A 236 -13.23 -20.67 27.67
CA ARG A 236 -12.09 -21.35 27.02
C ARG A 236 -12.14 -21.36 25.48
N ARG A 237 -13.25 -20.95 24.86
CA ARG A 237 -13.45 -20.95 23.40
C ARG A 237 -14.31 -19.78 22.95
N LEU A 238 -13.90 -19.08 21.90
CA LEU A 238 -14.66 -18.06 21.19
C LEU A 238 -14.86 -18.52 19.74
N GLY A 239 -16.11 -18.71 19.34
CA GLY A 239 -16.48 -18.92 17.93
C GLY A 239 -16.94 -17.60 17.31
N LEU A 240 -16.44 -17.26 16.13
CA LEU A 240 -16.85 -16.09 15.35
C LEU A 240 -17.27 -16.51 13.95
N ARG A 241 -18.49 -16.16 13.53
CA ARG A 241 -18.90 -16.23 12.13
C ARG A 241 -18.59 -14.90 11.46
N LEU A 242 -17.75 -14.92 10.42
CA LEU A 242 -17.38 -13.75 9.65
C LEU A 242 -17.96 -13.85 8.25
N ARG A 243 -18.50 -12.73 7.76
CA ARG A 243 -18.97 -12.61 6.38
C ARG A 243 -17.78 -12.64 5.42
N ALA A 244 -17.44 -13.82 4.95
CA ALA A 244 -16.28 -14.15 4.13
C ALA A 244 -16.56 -15.44 3.36
N SER A 245 -15.97 -15.60 2.17
CA SER A 245 -16.11 -16.81 1.35
C SER A 245 -14.90 -17.71 1.54
N ALA A 246 -15.12 -19.02 1.72
CA ALA A 246 -14.03 -20.00 1.82
C ALA A 246 -13.14 -20.03 0.56
N GLY A 247 -13.72 -19.74 -0.62
CA GLY A 247 -12.97 -19.62 -1.87
C GLY A 247 -12.32 -18.26 -2.12
N ALA A 248 -12.44 -17.30 -1.19
CA ALA A 248 -11.93 -15.95 -1.38
C ALA A 248 -10.40 -15.89 -1.24
N SER A 249 -9.80 -14.90 -1.90
CA SER A 249 -8.37 -14.67 -1.86
C SER A 249 -8.01 -13.19 -1.89
N LEU A 250 -6.84 -12.88 -1.35
CA LEU A 250 -6.24 -11.55 -1.40
C LEU A 250 -4.95 -11.61 -2.20
N ASN A 251 -4.72 -10.62 -3.06
CA ASN A 251 -3.43 -10.50 -3.71
C ASN A 251 -2.44 -9.82 -2.75
N ILE A 252 -1.74 -10.61 -1.94
CA ILE A 252 -0.66 -10.14 -1.06
C ILE A 252 0.66 -10.34 -1.80
N ILE A 253 1.55 -9.35 -1.72
CA ILE A 253 2.84 -9.39 -2.40
C ILE A 253 3.96 -8.86 -1.50
N ASP A 254 5.12 -9.50 -1.59
CA ASP A 254 6.33 -9.08 -0.89
C ASP A 254 6.79 -7.67 -1.33
N ASP A 255 7.22 -6.88 -0.36
CA ASP A 255 7.64 -5.50 -0.53
C ASP A 255 8.91 -5.34 -1.36
N ARG A 256 9.85 -6.30 -1.28
CA ARG A 256 11.10 -6.27 -2.05
C ARG A 256 10.81 -6.56 -3.52
N TYR A 257 10.04 -7.60 -3.81
CA TYR A 257 9.61 -7.88 -5.19
C TYR A 257 8.83 -6.70 -5.77
N ALA A 258 7.82 -6.19 -5.04
CA ALA A 258 7.01 -5.09 -5.52
C ALA A 258 7.85 -3.85 -5.83
N THR A 259 8.79 -3.50 -4.95
CA THR A 259 9.69 -2.35 -5.13
C THR A 259 10.58 -2.53 -6.36
N GLU A 260 11.24 -3.68 -6.51
CA GLU A 260 12.13 -3.91 -7.65
C GLU A 260 11.35 -3.92 -8.98
N ALA A 261 10.18 -4.58 -9.03
CA ALA A 261 9.32 -4.56 -10.21
C ALA A 261 8.90 -3.12 -10.56
N MET A 262 8.44 -2.35 -9.57
CA MET A 262 8.04 -0.96 -9.78
C MET A 262 9.18 -0.08 -10.28
N VAL A 263 10.38 -0.20 -9.70
CA VAL A 263 11.54 0.60 -10.14
C VAL A 263 11.97 0.21 -11.56
N ARG A 264 12.02 -1.08 -11.90
CA ARG A 264 12.29 -1.52 -13.28
C ARG A 264 11.29 -0.93 -14.27
N ILE A 265 10.01 -1.01 -13.93
CA ILE A 265 8.92 -0.52 -14.79
C ILE A 265 8.98 0.99 -14.89
N GLY A 266 8.95 1.71 -13.77
CA GLY A 266 8.77 3.17 -13.73
C GLY A 266 10.04 3.98 -13.94
N TYR A 267 11.23 3.40 -13.78
CA TYR A 267 12.50 4.10 -13.88
C TYR A 267 13.43 3.56 -14.97
N ASP A 268 13.68 2.25 -14.98
CA ASP A 268 14.70 1.64 -15.86
C ASP A 268 14.22 1.59 -17.33
N ARG A 269 12.90 1.58 -17.56
CA ARG A 269 12.30 1.63 -18.90
C ARG A 269 11.78 3.03 -19.25
N ARG A 270 11.67 3.26 -20.56
CA ARG A 270 10.94 4.39 -21.13
C ARG A 270 9.73 3.87 -21.89
N TYR A 271 8.68 4.67 -21.88
CA TYR A 271 7.47 4.44 -22.64
C TYR A 271 7.21 5.66 -23.49
N GLU A 272 6.56 5.44 -24.62
CA GLU A 272 6.22 6.47 -25.59
C GLU A 272 4.71 6.51 -25.81
N GLY A 273 4.25 7.52 -26.55
CA GLY A 273 2.84 7.70 -26.87
C GLY A 273 2.05 8.46 -25.79
N ALA A 274 0.92 9.01 -26.23
CA ALA A 274 -0.02 9.77 -25.40
C ALA A 274 -0.96 8.84 -24.61
N ALA A 275 -0.39 7.95 -23.80
CA ALA A 275 -1.14 6.90 -23.11
C ALA A 275 -0.65 6.63 -21.68
N ALA A 276 -1.58 6.13 -20.86
CA ALA A 276 -1.24 5.51 -19.60
C ALA A 276 -0.86 4.04 -19.82
N HIS A 277 0.39 3.70 -19.51
CA HIS A 277 0.92 2.35 -19.54
C HIS A 277 0.68 1.70 -18.18
N THR A 278 -0.21 0.70 -18.11
CA THR A 278 -0.70 0.13 -16.85
C THR A 278 -0.08 -1.23 -16.55
N PHE A 279 0.31 -1.41 -15.29
CA PHE A 279 1.01 -2.59 -14.80
C PHE A 279 0.39 -3.09 -13.49
N HIS A 280 -0.05 -4.35 -13.44
CA HIS A 280 -0.43 -5.00 -12.19
C HIS A 280 0.82 -5.56 -11.51
N VAL A 281 1.20 -4.98 -10.36
CA VAL A 281 2.33 -5.44 -9.54
C VAL A 281 1.77 -6.36 -8.45
N VAL A 282 1.52 -7.60 -8.84
CA VAL A 282 0.70 -8.57 -8.12
C VAL A 282 1.40 -9.92 -7.99
N HIS A 283 1.08 -10.68 -6.95
CA HIS A 283 1.50 -12.06 -6.84
C HIS A 283 0.74 -12.93 -7.86
N PRO A 284 1.38 -13.87 -8.58
CA PRO A 284 0.71 -14.69 -9.60
C PRO A 284 -0.32 -15.66 -9.00
N GLN A 285 -0.16 -16.02 -7.72
CA GLN A 285 -1.06 -16.88 -6.97
C GLN A 285 -1.65 -16.08 -5.78
N PRO A 286 -2.89 -15.59 -5.86
CA PRO A 286 -3.52 -14.90 -4.73
C PRO A 286 -3.56 -15.77 -3.47
N THR A 287 -3.30 -15.18 -2.30
CA THR A 287 -3.32 -15.87 -1.00
C THR A 287 -4.75 -16.19 -0.59
N PRO A 288 -5.11 -17.46 -0.34
CA PRO A 288 -6.43 -17.81 0.17
C PRO A 288 -6.71 -17.14 1.52
N ILE A 289 -7.92 -16.60 1.72
CA ILE A 289 -8.32 -16.01 3.01
C ILE A 289 -8.19 -17.03 4.14
N GLY A 290 -8.47 -18.31 3.87
CA GLY A 290 -8.34 -19.39 4.86
C GLY A 290 -6.94 -19.51 5.48
N GLU A 291 -5.87 -19.23 4.72
CA GLU A 291 -4.50 -19.25 5.26
C GLU A 291 -4.26 -18.11 6.25
N LEU A 292 -4.76 -16.91 5.91
CA LEU A 292 -4.70 -15.74 6.79
C LEU A 292 -5.52 -15.97 8.07
N LEU A 293 -6.73 -16.51 7.96
CA LEU A 293 -7.58 -16.83 9.11
C LEU A 293 -6.95 -17.90 10.00
N ALA A 294 -6.34 -18.94 9.41
CA ALA A 294 -5.64 -19.98 10.17
C ALA A 294 -4.46 -19.41 10.97
N VAL A 295 -3.71 -18.45 10.40
CA VAL A 295 -2.64 -17.74 11.12
C VAL A 295 -3.19 -16.92 12.29
N ILE A 296 -4.36 -16.30 12.12
CA ILE A 296 -5.03 -15.55 13.20
C ILE A 296 -5.50 -16.49 14.32
N GLU A 297 -6.14 -17.62 13.99
CA GLU A 297 -6.53 -18.62 14.99
C GLU A 297 -5.34 -19.18 15.78
N GLN A 298 -4.20 -19.40 15.11
CA GLN A 298 -2.97 -19.85 15.77
C GLN A 298 -2.43 -18.82 16.76
N GLN A 299 -2.62 -17.52 16.48
CA GLN A 299 -2.17 -16.43 17.36
C GLN A 299 -3.03 -16.31 18.63
N TYR A 300 -4.33 -16.63 18.56
CA TYR A 300 -5.29 -16.46 19.65
C TYR A 300 -5.90 -17.81 20.09
N PRO A 301 -5.28 -18.52 21.05
CA PRO A 301 -5.77 -19.80 21.53
C PRO A 301 -7.24 -19.75 21.97
N GLY A 302 -8.04 -20.71 21.50
CA GLY A 302 -9.48 -20.78 21.78
C GLY A 302 -10.35 -20.05 20.77
N LEU A 303 -9.78 -19.25 19.87
CA LEU A 303 -10.50 -18.65 18.75
C LEU A 303 -10.80 -19.70 17.67
N ARG A 304 -12.03 -19.69 17.16
CA ARG A 304 -12.45 -20.36 15.94
C ARG A 304 -13.21 -19.40 15.05
N ILE A 305 -12.85 -19.34 13.79
CA ILE A 305 -13.42 -18.47 12.78
C ILE A 305 -14.10 -19.33 11.73
N GLU A 306 -15.40 -19.08 11.53
CA GLU A 306 -16.20 -19.70 10.49
C GLU A 306 -16.51 -18.66 9.41
N CYS A 307 -16.32 -19.05 8.14
CA CYS A 307 -16.68 -18.21 6.99
C CYS A 307 -18.15 -18.42 6.64
N ALA A 308 -18.91 -17.33 6.55
CA ALA A 308 -20.27 -17.31 6.06
C ALA A 308 -20.35 -16.50 4.75
N ASP A 309 -20.80 -17.15 3.67
CA ASP A 309 -20.96 -16.52 2.36
C ASP A 309 -22.05 -15.43 2.34
N GLU A 310 -23.07 -15.63 3.18
CA GLU A 310 -24.22 -14.75 3.36
C GLU A 310 -24.08 -13.86 4.60
N GLU A 311 -25.05 -12.97 4.80
CA GLU A 311 -25.13 -12.19 6.02
C GLU A 311 -25.34 -13.10 7.25
N VAL A 312 -24.56 -12.86 8.31
CA VAL A 312 -24.65 -13.59 9.58
C VAL A 312 -25.85 -13.06 10.39
N PRO A 313 -26.93 -13.84 10.58
CA PRO A 313 -28.05 -13.45 11.43
C PRO A 313 -27.67 -13.61 12.91
N ASP A 314 -28.39 -12.88 13.78
CA ASP A 314 -28.29 -12.99 15.24
C ASP A 314 -26.82 -12.97 15.72
N ARG A 315 -26.09 -11.93 15.30
CA ARG A 315 -24.68 -11.76 15.65
C ARG A 315 -24.55 -11.64 17.17
N THR A 316 -23.60 -12.38 17.73
CA THR A 316 -23.15 -12.16 19.11
C THR A 316 -22.50 -10.78 19.25
N ASP A 317 -22.41 -10.25 20.47
CA ASP A 317 -21.72 -8.98 20.73
C ASP A 317 -20.28 -8.98 20.20
N ALA A 318 -19.58 -10.12 20.30
CA ALA A 318 -18.24 -10.30 19.78
C ALA A 318 -18.21 -10.24 18.24
N GLU A 319 -19.12 -10.94 17.57
CA GLU A 319 -19.24 -10.91 16.10
C GLU A 319 -19.57 -9.50 15.60
N GLN A 320 -20.48 -8.79 16.27
CA GLN A 320 -20.87 -7.44 15.90
C GLN A 320 -19.70 -6.46 16.08
N TYR A 321 -18.96 -6.57 17.18
CA TYR A 321 -17.78 -5.74 17.44
C TYR A 321 -16.65 -6.01 16.45
N VAL A 322 -16.34 -7.27 16.15
CA VAL A 322 -15.31 -7.65 15.16
C VAL A 322 -15.72 -7.21 13.76
N ALA A 323 -16.99 -7.42 13.37
CA ALA A 323 -17.50 -6.98 12.08
C ALA A 323 -17.41 -5.46 11.90
N ALA A 324 -17.74 -4.68 12.94
CA ALA A 324 -17.60 -3.22 12.91
C ALA A 324 -16.12 -2.78 12.83
N SER A 325 -15.25 -3.40 13.64
CA SER A 325 -13.83 -3.03 13.74
C SER A 325 -13.04 -3.38 12.47
N LEU A 326 -13.40 -4.48 11.79
CA LEU A 326 -12.73 -4.97 10.59
C LEU A 326 -13.55 -4.76 9.30
N ASN A 327 -14.62 -3.97 9.34
CA ASN A 327 -15.54 -3.78 8.21
C ASN A 327 -14.81 -3.47 6.88
N GLY A 328 -13.83 -2.56 6.91
CA GLY A 328 -13.07 -2.22 5.71
C GLY A 328 -12.32 -3.41 5.10
N PHE A 329 -11.77 -4.30 5.94
CA PHE A 329 -11.05 -5.50 5.50
C PHE A 329 -12.01 -6.62 5.06
N LEU A 330 -13.08 -6.86 5.83
CA LEU A 330 -14.03 -7.94 5.58
C LEU A 330 -14.76 -7.81 4.23
N ARG A 331 -14.94 -6.58 3.73
CA ARG A 331 -15.49 -6.33 2.39
C ARG A 331 -14.72 -7.05 1.28
N TYR A 332 -13.40 -7.19 1.42
CA TYR A 332 -12.57 -7.87 0.43
C TYR A 332 -12.55 -9.39 0.57
N CYS A 333 -13.01 -9.93 1.71
CA CYS A 333 -12.91 -11.35 2.06
C CYS A 333 -13.92 -12.24 1.33
N ARG A 334 -14.58 -11.73 0.28
CA ARG A 334 -15.47 -12.47 -0.61
C ARG A 334 -15.00 -12.49 -2.05
N HIS A 335 -13.91 -11.80 -2.37
CA HIS A 335 -13.45 -11.71 -3.74
C HIS A 335 -12.64 -12.93 -4.18
N GLN A 336 -12.84 -13.32 -5.43
CA GLN A 336 -12.13 -14.41 -6.11
C GLN A 336 -11.54 -13.87 -7.42
N ARG A 337 -10.60 -12.93 -7.30
CA ARG A 337 -10.02 -12.21 -8.43
C ARG A 337 -8.64 -12.75 -8.78
N ALA A 338 -8.42 -12.96 -10.06
CA ALA A 338 -7.08 -13.12 -10.63
C ALA A 338 -6.72 -11.84 -11.39
N TYR A 339 -5.44 -11.47 -11.37
CA TYR A 339 -4.96 -10.29 -12.07
C TYR A 339 -4.01 -10.71 -13.17
N ASP A 340 -4.29 -10.28 -14.40
CA ASP A 340 -3.33 -10.35 -15.48
C ASP A 340 -2.10 -9.50 -15.14
N ARG A 341 -0.91 -9.97 -15.48
CA ARG A 341 0.36 -9.26 -15.25
C ARG A 341 1.26 -9.35 -16.48
N SER A 342 0.65 -9.39 -17.67
CA SER A 342 1.36 -9.62 -18.91
C SER A 342 2.32 -8.48 -19.23
N ASN A 343 1.88 -7.23 -19.05
CA ASN A 343 2.71 -6.04 -19.19
C ASN A 343 3.80 -6.00 -18.12
N THR A 344 3.47 -6.30 -16.86
CA THR A 344 4.45 -6.36 -15.76
C THR A 344 5.57 -7.33 -16.09
N THR A 345 5.25 -8.57 -16.44
CA THR A 345 6.26 -9.60 -16.76
C THR A 345 7.08 -9.20 -17.99
N ALA A 346 6.46 -8.65 -19.04
CA ALA A 346 7.17 -8.15 -20.22
C ALA A 346 8.11 -6.96 -19.91
N ALA A 347 7.78 -6.16 -18.91
CA ALA A 347 8.57 -5.01 -18.48
C ALA A 347 9.63 -5.33 -17.42
N THR A 348 9.65 -6.54 -16.87
CA THR A 348 10.65 -6.97 -15.89
C THR A 348 11.32 -8.28 -16.32
N PRO A 349 11.97 -8.33 -17.51
CA PRO A 349 12.63 -9.55 -17.95
C PRO A 349 13.69 -10.00 -16.93
N GLY A 350 13.71 -11.30 -16.65
CA GLY A 350 14.64 -11.91 -15.69
C GLY A 350 14.35 -11.60 -14.21
N LEU A 351 13.27 -10.89 -13.88
CA LEU A 351 12.80 -10.81 -12.49
C LEU A 351 12.07 -12.12 -12.16
N ALA A 352 12.61 -12.90 -11.23
CA ALA A 352 11.98 -14.12 -10.75
C ALA A 352 10.64 -13.80 -10.07
N ASP A 353 9.69 -14.75 -10.15
CA ASP A 353 8.42 -14.60 -9.44
C ASP A 353 8.64 -14.46 -7.92
N PRO A 354 7.75 -13.72 -7.24
CA PRO A 354 7.84 -13.54 -5.80
C PRO A 354 7.73 -14.91 -5.09
N ALA A 355 8.41 -15.03 -3.95
CA ALA A 355 8.25 -16.20 -3.10
C ALA A 355 6.79 -16.33 -2.63
N PRO A 356 6.31 -17.56 -2.38
CA PRO A 356 4.96 -17.78 -1.89
C PRO A 356 4.69 -17.03 -0.58
N VAL A 357 3.50 -16.44 -0.48
CA VAL A 357 2.99 -15.87 0.77
C VAL A 357 2.49 -17.00 1.66
N ASP A 358 3.36 -17.52 2.51
CA ASP A 358 3.06 -18.64 3.41
C ASP A 358 2.65 -18.18 4.83
N ALA A 359 2.37 -19.13 5.72
CA ALA A 359 2.02 -18.85 7.10
C ALA A 359 3.13 -18.11 7.89
N ARG A 360 4.41 -18.27 7.52
CA ARG A 360 5.52 -17.56 8.15
C ARG A 360 5.46 -16.08 7.76
N PHE A 361 5.35 -15.81 6.46
CA PHE A 361 5.19 -14.46 5.92
C PHE A 361 4.01 -13.75 6.59
N LEU A 362 2.84 -14.40 6.61
CA LEU A 362 1.62 -13.81 7.17
C LEU A 362 1.77 -13.45 8.65
N ARG A 363 2.36 -14.34 9.47
CA ARG A 363 2.63 -14.05 10.89
C ARG A 363 3.53 -12.83 11.06
N SER A 364 4.65 -12.80 10.33
CA SER A 364 5.60 -11.69 10.39
C SER A 364 4.99 -10.37 9.90
N ALA A 365 4.23 -10.41 8.81
CA ALA A 365 3.55 -9.24 8.25
C ALA A 365 2.43 -8.70 9.17
N LEU A 366 1.75 -9.57 9.91
CA LEU A 366 0.78 -9.18 10.95
C LEU A 366 1.47 -8.67 12.23
N GLY A 367 2.79 -8.82 12.36
CA GLY A 367 3.53 -8.46 13.57
C GLY A 367 3.29 -9.43 14.74
N PHE A 368 2.84 -10.65 14.46
CA PHE A 368 2.64 -11.67 15.48
C PHE A 368 3.98 -12.25 15.93
N THR A 369 4.18 -12.35 17.25
CA THR A 369 5.35 -13.00 17.85
C THR A 369 5.15 -14.52 17.89
N ARG A 370 6.23 -15.30 17.69
CA ARG A 370 6.18 -16.74 18.00
C ARG A 370 5.97 -16.88 19.50
N ARG A 371 4.81 -17.34 19.93
CA ARG A 371 4.66 -17.83 21.32
C ARG A 371 5.42 -19.15 21.45
N GLY A 372 6.59 -19.11 22.08
CA GLY A 372 7.38 -20.29 22.47
C GLY A 372 8.89 -20.10 22.29
N ALA A 373 9.54 -19.34 23.18
CA ALA A 373 10.96 -19.48 23.56
C ALA A 373 11.39 -18.53 24.72
N ASP A 374 10.66 -17.45 25.03
CA ASP A 374 11.12 -16.45 26.04
C ASP A 374 10.37 -16.48 27.39
N HIS A 375 9.73 -17.61 27.71
CA HIS A 375 9.21 -17.88 29.06
C HIS A 375 9.84 -19.14 29.64
N GLU A 376 11.18 -19.22 29.60
CA GLU A 376 11.92 -20.01 30.58
C GLU A 376 12.67 -19.08 31.53
N ILE A 377 12.08 -18.94 32.72
CA ILE A 377 12.77 -18.82 34.01
C ILE A 377 13.64 -17.55 34.16
N ARG A 378 12.98 -16.43 34.43
CA ARG A 378 13.44 -15.53 35.51
C ARG A 378 12.55 -15.76 36.72
N THR A 379 12.90 -16.76 37.52
CA THR A 379 12.53 -16.80 38.94
C THR A 379 13.69 -16.22 39.76
N PRO A 380 13.40 -15.62 40.93
CA PRO A 380 14.17 -14.54 41.54
C PRO A 380 15.57 -14.90 42.03
#